data_AF-A0A6J4TD17-F1
#
_entry.id   AF-A0A6J4TD17-F1
#
_cell.length_a   1.000
_cell.length_b   1.000
_cell.length_c   1.000
_cell.angle_alpha   90.00
_cell.angle_beta   90.00
_cell.angle_gamma   90.00
#
_symmetry.space_group_name_H-M   'P 1'
#
loop_
_entity.id
_entity.type
_entity.pdbx_description
1 polymer ?
#
loop_
_entity_poly.entity_id
_entity_poly.type
_entity_poly.pdbx_seq_one_letter_code
_entity_poly.pdbx_strand_id
1 'polypeptide(L)' 'MTGEVKAKKRCCKSRPRCRRCPVVLKRLYEDGLAERQSKRRYVIPKKIPKRRLKRARA' A
#
# COMPACT_ATOMS: atom_id res chain seq x y z
N MET A 1 -8.24 -4.15 -14.18
CA MET A 1 -7.49 -2.88 -14.08
C MET A 1 -6.79 -2.80 -12.72
N THR A 2 -5.59 -3.36 -12.64
CA THR A 2 -4.61 -3.21 -11.56
C THR A 2 -4.09 -1.77 -11.58
N GLY A 3 -4.03 -1.10 -10.43
CA GLY A 3 -3.60 0.29 -10.33
C GLY A 3 -2.15 0.36 -9.88
N GLU A 4 -1.28 0.98 -10.68
CA GLU A 4 0.09 1.28 -10.26
C GLU A 4 0.09 2.44 -9.25
N VAL A 5 0.82 2.26 -8.14
CA VAL A 5 0.95 3.25 -7.07
C VAL A 5 2.42 3.49 -6.76
N LYS A 6 2.82 4.76 -6.86
CA LYS A 6 4.14 5.22 -6.41
C LYS A 6 4.12 5.52 -4.91
N ALA A 7 5.01 4.85 -4.17
CA ALA A 7 5.24 5.07 -2.75
C ALA A 7 5.84 6.47 -2.50
N LYS A 8 5.38 7.12 -1.42
CA LYS A 8 6.00 8.35 -0.92
C LYS A 8 7.44 8.09 -0.47
N LYS A 9 8.30 9.12 -0.55
CA LYS A 9 9.70 9.04 -0.06
C LYS A 9 9.77 8.79 1.45
N ARG A 10 8.84 9.35 2.24
CA ARG A 10 8.79 9.26 3.71
C ARG A 10 7.40 8.85 4.18
N CYS A 11 7.33 8.20 5.35
CA CYS A 11 6.07 7.86 6.02
C CYS A 11 5.34 9.16 6.41
N CYS A 12 4.02 9.22 6.19
CA CYS A 12 3.22 10.41 6.52
C CYS A 12 3.04 10.64 8.02
N LYS A 13 3.31 9.64 8.86
CA LYS A 13 3.10 9.64 10.33
C LYS A 13 1.66 9.96 10.81
N SER A 14 0.75 10.37 9.92
CA SER A 14 -0.67 10.55 10.20
C SER A 14 -1.38 9.23 10.50
N ARG A 15 -2.37 9.28 11.40
CA ARG A 15 -3.28 8.17 11.70
C ARG A 15 -4.69 8.56 11.22
N PRO A 16 -5.33 7.80 10.31
CA PRO A 16 -4.83 6.62 9.59
C PRO A 16 -3.82 6.99 8.48
N ARG A 17 -2.83 6.12 8.25
CA ARG A 17 -1.79 6.32 7.22
C ARG A 17 -2.42 6.44 5.83
N CYS A 18 -1.81 7.24 4.95
CA CYS A 18 -2.28 7.44 3.58
C CYS A 18 -2.03 6.20 2.69
N ARG A 19 -2.84 6.01 1.64
CA ARG A 19 -2.74 4.86 0.72
C ARG A 19 -1.40 4.74 -0.03
N ARG A 20 -0.68 5.86 -0.19
CA ARG A 20 0.65 5.90 -0.83
C ARG A 20 1.82 5.80 0.17
N CYS A 21 1.53 5.55 1.45
CA CYS A 21 2.55 5.49 2.48
C CYS A 21 3.44 4.26 2.24
N PRO A 22 4.79 4.39 2.30
CA PRO A 22 5.69 3.26 2.09
C PRO A 22 5.43 2.11 3.06
N VAL A 23 5.00 2.40 4.29
CA VAL A 23 4.63 1.37 5.29
C VAL A 23 3.36 0.64 4.90
N VAL A 24 2.34 1.37 4.41
CA VAL A 24 1.06 0.77 3.99
C VAL A 24 1.29 -0.15 2.78
N LEU A 25 2.07 0.31 1.80
CA LEU A 25 2.39 -0.47 0.61
C LEU A 25 3.24 -1.69 0.94
N LYS A 26 4.22 -1.55 1.85
CA LYS A 26 5.00 -2.69 2.35
C LYS A 26 4.11 -3.73 3.04
N ARG A 27 3.18 -3.30 3.91
CA ARG A 27 2.23 -4.22 4.56
C ARG A 27 1.29 -4.90 3.58
N LEU A 28 0.81 -4.17 2.57
CA LEU A 28 -0.03 -4.76 1.52
C LEU A 28 0.75 -5.79 0.70
N TYR A 29 2.03 -5.53 0.42
CA TYR A 29 2.91 -6.48 -0.24
C TYR A 29 3.17 -7.73 0.61
N GLU A 30 3.49 -7.56 1.90
CA GLU A 30 3.67 -8.66 2.85
C GLU A 30 2.39 -9.50 3.03
N ASP A 31 1.21 -8.86 2.98
CA ASP A 31 -0.08 -9.54 3.02
C ASP A 31 -0.45 -10.23 1.67
N GLY A 32 0.39 -10.17 0.64
CA GLY A 32 0.11 -10.72 -0.69
C GLY A 32 -0.96 -9.95 -1.49
N LEU A 33 -1.28 -8.74 -1.07
CA LEU A 33 -2.32 -7.87 -1.64
C LEU A 33 -1.75 -6.76 -2.52
N ALA A 34 -0.44 -6.76 -2.76
CA ALA A 34 0.22 -5.87 -3.71
C ALA A 34 1.47 -6.54 -4.26
N GLU A 35 1.80 -6.25 -5.51
CA GLU A 35 3.04 -6.69 -6.14
C GLU A 35 4.04 -5.53 -6.16
N ARG A 36 5.30 -5.81 -5.84
CA ARG A 36 6.34 -4.79 -5.86
C ARG A 36 7.09 -4.83 -7.19
N GLN A 37 6.87 -3.83 -8.03
CA GLN A 37 7.59 -3.70 -9.31
C GLN A 37 8.96 -3.03 -9.16
N SER A 38 9.14 -2.13 -8.18
CA SER A 38 10.46 -1.50 -7.95
C SER A 38 10.62 -1.03 -6.50
N LYS A 39 11.73 -0.35 -6.20
CA LYS A 39 12.00 0.19 -4.87
C LYS A 39 10.85 1.03 -4.31
N ARG A 40 10.11 1.75 -5.18
CA ARG A 40 8.98 2.63 -4.81
C ARG A 40 7.73 2.46 -5.68
N ARG A 41 7.66 1.49 -6.59
CA ARG A 41 6.44 1.23 -7.39
C ARG A 41 5.81 -0.08 -6.94
N TYR A 42 4.52 -0.01 -6.66
CA TYR A 42 3.70 -1.15 -6.28
C TYR A 42 2.50 -1.22 -7.22
N VAL A 43 2.11 -2.43 -7.60
CA VAL A 43 0.87 -2.69 -8.32
C VAL A 43 -0.14 -3.22 -7.33
N ILE A 44 -1.28 -2.56 -7.27
CA ILE A 44 -2.34 -2.90 -6.33
C ILE A 44 -3.55 -3.43 -7.11
N PRO A 45 -4.09 -4.61 -6.77
CA PRO A 45 -5.32 -5.12 -7.36
C PRO A 45 -6.50 -4.23 -6.98
N LYS A 46 -7.46 -4.05 -7.90
CA LYS A 46 -8.63 -3.16 -7.71
C LYS A 46 -9.52 -3.59 -6.53
N LYS A 47 -9.53 -4.88 -6.21
CA LYS A 47 -10.27 -5.47 -5.09
C LYS A 47 -9.31 -5.81 -3.95
N ILE A 48 -9.14 -4.87 -3.02
CA ILE A 48 -8.55 -5.17 -1.71
C ILE A 48 -9.69 -5.33 -0.69
N PRO A 49 -9.67 -6.38 0.14
CA PRO A 49 -10.59 -6.50 1.27
C PRO A 49 -10.51 -5.27 2.19
N LYS A 50 -11.65 -4.61 2.46
CA LYS A 50 -11.71 -3.40 3.29
C LYS A 50 -11.04 -3.60 4.67
N ARG A 51 -11.16 -4.79 5.26
CA ARG A 51 -10.52 -5.17 6.53
C ARG A 51 -8.99 -5.09 6.46
N ARG A 52 -8.38 -5.66 5.41
CA ARG A 52 -6.93 -5.67 5.22
C ARG A 52 -6.42 -4.27 4.88
N LEU A 53 -7.15 -3.50 4.09
CA LEU A 53 -6.81 -2.10 3.81
C LEU A 53 -6.85 -1.23 5.07
N LYS A 54 -7.82 -1.44 5.97
CA LYS A 54 -7.86 -0.75 7.28
C LYS A 54 -6.66 -1.14 8.15
N ARG A 55 -6.34 -2.43 8.26
CA ARG A 55 -5.17 -2.94 9.01
C ARG A 55 -3.85 -2.36 8.47
N ALA A 56 -3.68 -2.32 7.15
CA ALA A 56 -2.48 -1.76 6.54
C ALA A 56 -2.30 -0.27 6.88
N ARG A 57 -3.41 0.49 6.98
CA ARG A 57 -3.45 1.93 7.27
C ARG A 57 -3.44 2.31 8.75
N ALA A 58 -3.64 1.35 9.66
CA ALA A 58 -3.48 1.56 11.10
C ALA A 58 -2.06 2.03 11.43
#